data_AF-A0A1V3S100-F1
#
_entry.id   AF-A0A1V3S100-F1
#
_cell.length_a   1.000
_cell.length_b   1.000
_cell.length_c   1.000
_cell.angle_alpha   90.00
_cell.angle_beta   90.00
_cell.angle_gamma   90.00
#
_symmetry.space_group_name_H-M   'P 1'
#
loop_
_entity.id
_entity.type
_entity.pdbx_description
1 polymer ?
#
loop_
_entity_poly.entity_id
_entity_poly.type
_entity_poly.pdbx_seq_one_letter_code
_entity_poly.pdbx_strand_id
1 'polypeptide(L)' 'MIDEQPKRRASTTGTLVGTRFQAPQLDAIDSWRKAQEDLPTRPEAVRRLVELGMTLKRTHAKQCDNNV' A
#
# COMPACT_ATOMS: atom_id res chain seq x y z
N MET A 1 1.65 15.93 -38.27
CA MET A 1 2.66 16.03 -37.20
C MET A 1 1.92 16.22 -35.88
N ILE A 2 1.64 15.14 -35.16
CA ILE A 2 1.67 15.04 -33.68
C ILE A 2 2.00 13.57 -33.39
N ASP A 3 3.21 13.33 -32.93
CA ASP A 3 3.73 12.02 -32.53
C ASP A 3 3.25 11.77 -31.09
N GLU A 4 2.06 11.18 -30.94
CA GLU A 4 1.52 10.82 -29.63
C GLU A 4 2.21 9.53 -29.15
N GLN A 5 3.44 9.69 -28.66
CA GLN A 5 4.15 8.60 -28.00
C GLN A 5 3.35 8.19 -26.74
N PRO A 6 2.87 6.93 -26.63
CA PRO A 6 2.23 6.47 -25.42
C PRO A 6 3.26 6.51 -24.29
N LYS A 7 3.03 7.40 -23.32
CA LYS A 7 3.88 7.61 -22.14
C LYS A 7 4.12 6.26 -21.45
N ARG A 8 5.32 5.71 -21.61
CA ARG A 8 5.75 4.41 -21.06
C ARG A 8 5.37 4.33 -19.58
N ARG A 9 4.33 3.56 -19.27
CA ARG A 9 4.02 3.18 -17.88
C ARG A 9 5.05 2.16 -17.44
N ALA A 10 5.49 2.22 -16.18
CA ALA A 10 6.48 1.29 -15.65
C ALA A 10 6.05 -0.17 -15.90
N SER A 11 6.98 -1.01 -16.36
CA SER A 11 6.75 -2.37 -16.88
C SER A 11 6.21 -3.38 -15.85
N THR A 12 6.23 -3.04 -14.56
CA THR A 12 5.80 -3.94 -13.49
C THR A 12 4.45 -3.47 -12.95
N THR A 13 3.37 -3.86 -13.62
CA THR A 13 2.03 -3.82 -13.04
C THR A 13 2.03 -4.78 -11.85
N GLY A 14 2.18 -4.25 -10.63
CA GLY A 14 1.98 -5.06 -9.43
C GLY A 14 0.62 -5.76 -9.51
N THR A 15 0.54 -6.99 -8.99
CA THR A 15 -0.72 -7.75 -8.99
C THR A 15 -1.81 -6.94 -8.29
N LEU A 16 -2.90 -6.65 -9.01
CA LEU A 16 -4.03 -5.91 -8.45
C LEU A 16 -4.74 -6.79 -7.42
N VAL A 17 -4.59 -6.45 -6.15
CA VAL A 17 -5.35 -7.06 -5.06
C VAL A 17 -6.50 -6.10 -4.73
N GLY A 18 -7.70 -6.42 -5.23
CA GLY A 18 -8.91 -5.66 -4.96
C GLY A 18 -9.58 -6.14 -3.67
N THR A 19 -9.44 -5.38 -2.58
CA THR A 19 -10.10 -5.69 -1.30
C THR A 19 -11.21 -4.68 -1.01
N ARG A 20 -12.34 -5.18 -0.50
CA ARG A 20 -13.44 -4.33 -0.02
C ARG A 20 -13.14 -3.89 1.41
N PHE A 21 -12.93 -2.59 1.60
CA PHE A 21 -12.78 -1.98 2.92
C PHE A 21 -14.11 -1.41 3.40
N GLN A 22 -14.36 -1.49 4.70
CA GLN A 22 -15.52 -0.83 5.31
C GLN A 22 -15.28 0.68 5.42
N ALA A 23 -16.36 1.47 5.46
CA ALA A 23 -16.31 2.93 5.58
C ALA A 23 -15.34 3.47 6.66
N PRO A 24 -15.32 2.95 7.91
CA PRO A 24 -14.40 3.45 8.93
C PRO A 24 -12.92 3.16 8.61
N GLN A 25 -12.63 2.05 7.92
CA GLN A 25 -11.26 1.71 7.53
C GLN A 25 -10.77 2.63 6.40
N LEU A 26 -11.65 2.97 5.47
CA LEU A 26 -11.35 3.93 4.41
C LEU A 26 -11.06 5.33 4.97
N ASP A 27 -11.84 5.77 5.95
CA ASP A 27 -11.64 7.06 6.60
C ASP A 27 -10.31 7.13 7.37
N ALA A 28 -9.95 6.05 8.06
CA ALA A 28 -8.64 5.95 8.73
C ALA A 28 -7.47 6.01 7.72
N ILE A 29 -7.58 5.33 6.57
CA ILE A 29 -6.58 5.40 5.49
C ILE A 29 -6.52 6.80 4.87
N ASP A 30 -7.67 7.44 4.67
CA ASP A 30 -7.76 8.80 4.12
C ASP A 30 -7.13 9.84 5.07
N SER A 31 -7.41 9.71 6.36
CA SER A 31 -6.81 10.53 7.42
C SER A 31 -5.31 10.32 7.52
N TRP A 32 -4.84 9.08 7.45
CA TRP A 32 -3.41 8.78 7.41
C TRP A 32 -2.74 9.36 6.15
N ARG A 33 -3.41 9.30 4.99
CA ARG A 33 -2.94 9.93 3.75
C ARG A 33 -2.77 11.44 3.90
N LYS A 34 -3.71 12.12 4.55
CA LYS A 34 -3.64 13.58 4.78
C LYS A 34 -2.45 14.00 5.64
N ALA A 35 -1.96 13.11 6.50
CA ALA A 35 -0.78 13.35 7.33
C ALA A 35 0.55 13.18 6.57
N GLN A 36 0.54 12.68 5.33
CA GLN A 36 1.74 12.52 4.51
C GLN A 36 1.96 13.73 3.60
N GLU A 37 3.17 14.27 3.58
CA GLU A 37 3.53 15.46 2.79
C GLU A 37 3.42 15.22 1.27
N ASP A 38 3.65 13.97 0.81
CA ASP A 38 3.56 13.58 -0.60
C ASP A 38 2.14 13.37 -1.13
N LEU A 39 1.10 13.42 -0.27
CA LEU A 39 -0.30 13.08 -0.63
C LEU A 39 -0.39 11.80 -1.50
N PRO A 40 0.12 10.65 -1.01
CA PRO A 40 0.19 9.43 -1.81
C PRO A 40 -1.21 9.00 -2.26
N THR A 41 -1.33 8.48 -3.48
CA THR A 41 -2.61 7.95 -3.95
C THR A 41 -3.13 6.85 -3.00
N ARG A 42 -4.46 6.65 -2.91
CA ARG A 42 -5.06 5.62 -2.03
C ARG A 42 -4.35 4.25 -2.09
N PRO A 43 -4.03 3.67 -3.26
CA PRO A 43 -3.30 2.39 -3.31
C PRO A 43 -1.87 2.48 -2.76
N GLU A 44 -1.17 3.59 -3.01
CA GLU A 44 0.17 3.82 -2.46
C GLU A 44 0.17 3.99 -0.94
N ALA A 45 -0.88 4.64 -0.40
CA ALA A 45 -1.05 4.77 1.04
C ALA A 45 -1.23 3.40 1.72
N VAL A 46 -2.08 2.54 1.14
CA VAL A 46 -2.24 1.16 1.62
C VAL A 46 -0.93 0.38 1.53
N ARG A 47 -0.16 0.54 0.43
CA ARG A 47 1.14 -0.13 0.28
C ARG A 47 2.13 0.26 1.39
N ARG A 48 2.28 1.56 1.68
CA ARG A 48 3.13 2.05 2.77
C ARG A 48 2.64 1.54 4.13
N LEU A 49 1.33 1.55 4.38
CA LEU A 49 0.75 1.00 5.62
C LEU A 49 1.05 -0.50 5.79
N VAL A 50 0.96 -1.29 4.70
CA VAL A 50 1.30 -2.72 4.71
C VAL A 50 2.79 -2.91 4.96
N GLU A 51 3.66 -2.12 4.33
CA GLU A 51 5.11 -2.17 4.52
C GLU A 51 5.51 -1.85 5.97
N LEU A 52 4.89 -0.83 6.57
CA LEU A 52 5.04 -0.51 7.99
C LEU A 52 4.56 -1.67 8.88
N GLY A 53 3.39 -2.24 8.60
CA GLY A 53 2.85 -3.39 9.34
C GLY A 53 3.74 -4.64 9.27
N MET A 54 4.32 -4.92 8.10
CA MET A 54 5.27 -6.01 7.88
C MET A 54 6.59 -5.78 8.64
N THR A 55 7.05 -4.53 8.71
CA THR A 55 8.28 -4.15 9.41
C THR A 55 8.13 -4.27 10.92
N LEU A 56 7.00 -3.78 11.48
CA LEU A 56 6.70 -3.87 12.91
C LEU A 56 6.55 -5.32 13.40
N LYS A 57 5.99 -6.21 12.58
CA LYS A 57 5.83 -7.63 12.93
C LYS A 57 7.18 -8.33 13.08
N ARG A 58 8.24 -7.89 12.38
CA ARG A 58 9.58 -8.46 12.52
C ARG A 58 10.21 -8.15 13.88
N THR A 59 9.80 -7.06 14.54
CA THR A 59 10.25 -6.73 15.90
C THR A 59 9.59 -7.60 16.98
N HIS A 60 8.41 -8.18 16.70
CA HIS A 60 7.72 -9.14 17.58
C HIS A 60 7.80 -10.61 17.11
N ALA A 61 8.56 -10.92 16.05
CA ALA A 61 8.80 -12.28 15.57
C ALA A 61 9.84 -13.05 16.41
N LYS A 62 9.85 -12.81 17.73
CA LYS A 62 10.36 -13.71 18.76
C LYS A 62 9.22 -14.57 19.33
N GLN A 63 8.17 -14.85 18.55
CA GLN A 63 7.09 -15.75 18.95
C GLN A 63 7.15 -17.02 18.09
N CYS A 64 7.89 -17.98 18.63
CA CYS A 64 7.70 -19.43 18.53
C CYS A 64 7.23 -19.98 17.18
N ASP A 65 8.19 -20.35 16.35
CA ASP A 65 8.16 -21.67 15.71
C ASP A 65 7.90 -22.71 16.80
N ASN A 66 6.66 -23.21 16.91
CA ASN A 66 6.43 -24.53 17.48
C ASN A 66 5.11 -25.13 16.95
N ASN A 67 5.28 -26.31 16.35
CA ASN A 67 4.33 -27.43 16.18
C ASN A 67 3.33 -27.39 14.98
N VAL A 68 3.62 -28.16 13.92
CA VAL A 68 3.25 -29.60 13.78
C VAL A 68 4.20 -30.29 12.80
#